data_AF-A0A7K4MKN3-F1
#
_entry.id   AF-A0A7K4MKN3-F1
#
_cell.length_a   1.000
_cell.length_b   1.000
_cell.length_c   1.000
_cell.angle_alpha   90.00
_cell.angle_beta   90.00
_cell.angle_gamma   90.00
#
_symmetry.space_group_name_H-M   'P 1'
#
loop_
_entity.id
_entity.type
_entity.pdbx_description
1 polymer ?
#
loop_
_entity_poly.entity_id
_entity_poly.type
_entity_poly.pdbx_seq_one_letter_code
_entity_poly.pdbx_strand_id
1 'polypeptide(L)'
;MLRYEDTSGKTISVTVTLRTTEKELFTGIFYSSMFETFVQDVTQTSYFIDMVIEHEEYGTISSSVFNPVDSPDTIINGVFSKS
;
A
#
# COMPACT_ATOMS: atom_id res chain seq x y z
N MET A 1 -6.46 0.03 -8.52
CA MET A 1 -6.81 -1.10 -7.62
C MET A 1 -5.61 -1.42 -6.75
N LEU A 2 -5.77 -1.55 -5.44
CA LEU A 2 -4.69 -1.97 -4.54
C LEU A 2 -4.86 -3.46 -4.23
N ARG A 3 -3.81 -4.26 -4.47
CA ARG A 3 -3.76 -5.68 -4.15
C ARG A 3 -2.52 -5.96 -3.32
N TYR A 4 -2.70 -6.73 -2.26
CA TYR A 4 -1.63 -7.28 -1.44
C TYR A 4 -1.81 -8.79 -1.35
N GLU A 5 -0.71 -9.53 -1.51
CA GLU A 5 -0.67 -10.98 -1.42
C GLU A 5 0.69 -11.41 -0.87
N ASP A 6 0.67 -12.06 0.28
CA ASP A 6 1.80 -12.75 0.89
C ASP A 6 1.47 -14.26 0.95
N THR A 7 2.16 -15.03 0.12
CA THR A 7 1.94 -16.49 0.03
C THR A 7 2.52 -17.25 1.22
N SER A 8 3.34 -16.62 2.06
CA SER A 8 3.89 -17.26 3.26
C SER A 8 2.87 -17.37 4.40
N GLY A 9 1.83 -16.51 4.39
CA GLY A 9 0.84 -16.43 5.44
C GLY A 9 1.35 -15.85 6.76
N LYS A 10 2.53 -15.21 6.78
CA LYS A 10 3.21 -14.71 7.98
C LYS A 10 3.09 -13.19 8.17
N THR A 11 2.13 -12.59 7.48
CA THR A 11 1.76 -11.19 7.67
C THR A 11 1.10 -11.01 9.03
N ILE A 12 1.63 -10.13 9.86
CA ILE A 12 1.02 -9.71 11.12
C ILE A 12 0.00 -8.60 10.83
N SER A 13 0.42 -7.58 10.09
CA SER A 13 -0.46 -6.51 9.63
C SER A 13 0.11 -5.78 8.42
N VAL A 14 -0.77 -5.10 7.69
CA VAL A 14 -0.41 -4.17 6.62
C VAL A 14 -1.07 -2.83 6.93
N THR A 15 -0.27 -1.81 7.18
CA THR A 15 -0.74 -0.42 7.25
C THR A 15 -0.67 0.17 5.86
N VAL A 16 -1.81 0.61 5.33
CA VAL A 16 -1.91 1.30 4.05
C VAL A 16 -2.24 2.75 4.32
N THR A 17 -1.41 3.67 3.82
CA THR A 17 -1.65 5.11 3.90
C THR A 17 -1.75 5.68 2.49
N LEU A 18 -2.84 6.38 2.21
CA LEU A 18 -2.97 7.24 1.05
C LEU A 18 -2.71 8.68 1.49
N ARG A 19 -1.80 9.37 0.82
CA ARG A 19 -1.49 10.76 1.13
C ARG A 19 -1.14 11.57 -0.12
N THR A 20 -1.34 12.86 -0.05
CA THR A 20 -0.71 13.81 -0.99
C THR A 20 0.65 14.24 -0.43
N THR A 21 1.31 15.21 -1.06
CA THR A 21 2.45 15.90 -0.45
C THR A 21 2.06 16.77 0.75
N GLU A 22 0.77 17.11 0.90
CA GLU A 22 0.28 18.08 1.87
C GLU A 22 -0.43 17.42 3.07
N LYS A 23 -1.13 16.31 2.84
CA LYS A 23 -1.96 15.67 3.87
C LYS A 23 -2.18 14.19 3.62
N GLU A 24 -2.46 13.47 4.70
CA GLU A 24 -3.04 12.14 4.66
C GLU A 24 -4.51 12.22 4.19
N LEU A 25 -4.88 11.30 3.31
CA LEU A 25 -6.24 11.14 2.77
C LEU A 25 -6.94 9.95 3.42
N PHE A 26 -6.19 8.90 3.73
CA PHE A 26 -6.70 7.68 4.36
C PHE A 26 -5.55 6.92 5.02
N THR A 27 -5.84 6.27 6.14
CA THR A 27 -5.00 5.24 6.73
C THR A 27 -5.86 4.07 7.20
N GLY A 28 -5.37 2.85 6.99
CA GLY A 28 -6.06 1.64 7.40
C GLY A 28 -5.07 0.53 7.71
N ILE A 29 -5.38 -0.26 8.74
CA ILE A 29 -4.59 -1.44 9.13
C ILE A 29 -5.39 -2.69 8.77
N PHE A 30 -4.78 -3.55 7.96
CA PHE A 30 -5.34 -4.82 7.51
C PHE A 30 -4.61 -5.97 8.21
N TYR A 31 -5.35 -6.87 8.84
CA TYR A 31 -4.83 -8.07 9.51
C TYR A 31 -5.07 -9.30 8.64
N SER A 32 -4.52 -9.28 7.42
CA SER A 32 -4.67 -10.35 6.44
C SER A 32 -3.42 -10.44 5.56
N SER A 33 -3.03 -11.66 5.21
CA SER A 33 -1.98 -11.92 4.21
C SER A 33 -2.45 -11.72 2.77
N MET A 34 -3.74 -11.48 2.56
CA MET A 34 -4.27 -11.20 1.22
C MET A 34 -5.46 -10.25 1.31
N PHE A 35 -5.43 -9.19 0.50
CA PHE A 35 -6.59 -8.35 0.30
C PHE A 35 -6.54 -7.65 -1.06
N GLU A 36 -7.73 -7.33 -1.56
CA GLU A 36 -7.93 -6.43 -2.69
C GLU A 36 -8.86 -5.31 -2.24
N THR A 37 -8.49 -4.07 -2.55
CA THR A 37 -9.31 -2.90 -2.24
C THR A 37 -9.32 -1.91 -3.38
N PHE A 38 -10.44 -1.21 -3.49
CA PHE A 38 -10.66 -0.16 -4.46
C PHE A 38 -10.52 1.18 -3.76
N VAL A 39 -9.54 1.95 -4.20
CA VAL A 39 -9.48 3.37 -3.91
C VAL A 39 -10.39 4.04 -4.93
N GLN A 40 -11.60 4.39 -4.51
CA GLN A 40 -12.52 5.10 -5.37
C GLN A 40 -12.12 6.59 -5.41
N ASP A 41 -11.84 7.03 -6.63
CA ASP A 41 -11.21 8.30 -7.03
C ASP A 41 -11.68 9.53 -6.24
N VAL A 42 -10.75 10.10 -5.46
CA VAL A 42 -10.80 11.46 -4.92
C VAL A 42 -10.25 12.37 -6.01
N THR A 43 -11.13 12.68 -6.95
CA THR A 43 -10.95 13.45 -8.20
C THR A 43 -9.73 14.40 -8.22
N GLN A 44 -8.83 14.18 -9.19
CA GLN A 44 -7.84 15.14 -9.71
C GLN A 44 -6.62 15.51 -8.86
N THR A 45 -6.26 14.73 -7.83
CA THR A 45 -5.01 14.99 -7.09
C THR A 45 -4.06 13.81 -7.13
N SER A 46 -2.78 14.04 -7.43
CA SER A 46 -1.76 13.00 -7.37
C SER A 46 -1.52 12.60 -5.91
N TYR A 47 -1.36 11.31 -5.67
CA TYR A 47 -1.18 10.79 -4.32
C TYR A 47 -0.11 9.70 -4.26
N PHE A 48 0.35 9.43 -3.05
CA PHE A 48 1.19 8.30 -2.70
C PHE A 48 0.32 7.24 -2.03
N ILE A 49 0.62 5.99 -2.34
CA ILE A 49 0.18 4.84 -1.56
C ILE A 49 1.42 4.31 -0.86
N ASP A 50 1.46 4.46 0.45
CA ASP A 50 2.47 3.86 1.32
C ASP A 50 1.91 2.56 1.93
N MET A 51 2.74 1.53 2.01
CA MET A 51 2.45 0.30 2.70
C MET A 51 3.55 -0.01 3.70
N VAL A 52 3.18 -0.30 4.94
CA VAL A 52 4.08 -0.82 5.98
C VAL A 52 3.56 -2.18 6.41
N ILE A 53 4.32 -3.23 6.12
CA ILE A 53 3.99 -4.61 6.43
C ILE A 53 4.79 -5.02 7.67
N GLU A 54 4.10 -5.44 8.71
CA GLU A 54 4.70 -6.18 9.81
C GLU A 54 4.65 -7.66 9.46
N HIS A 55 5.81 -8.29 9.33
CA HIS A 55 5.95 -9.68 8.92
C HIS A 55 6.78 -10.47 9.93
N GLU A 56 6.34 -11.67 10.29
CA GLU A 56 6.97 -12.47 11.34
C GLU A 56 8.46 -12.78 11.06
N GLU A 57 8.79 -13.13 9.82
CA GLU A 57 10.15 -13.53 9.42
C GLU A 57 11.04 -12.37 8.94
N TYR A 58 10.46 -11.38 8.28
CA TYR A 58 11.19 -10.32 7.59
C TYR A 58 11.17 -8.99 8.36
N GLY A 59 10.45 -8.93 9.49
CA GLY A 59 10.28 -7.73 10.29
C GLY A 59 9.38 -6.71 9.58
N THR A 60 9.69 -5.43 9.78
CA THR A 60 8.97 -4.32 9.15
C THR A 60 9.47 -4.09 7.72
N ILE A 61 8.56 -4.13 6.76
CA ILE A 61 8.80 -3.85 5.35
C ILE A 61 8.04 -2.59 4.97
N SER A 62 8.64 -1.69 4.20
CA SER A 62 7.95 -0.49 3.71
C SER A 62 8.03 -0.36 2.19
N SER A 63 6.97 0.17 1.58
CA SER A 63 6.89 0.47 0.15
C SER A 63 6.08 1.75 -0.06
N SER A 64 6.43 2.52 -1.09
CA SER A 64 5.71 3.74 -1.47
C SER A 64 5.65 3.86 -2.98
N VAL A 65 4.47 4.14 -3.51
CA VAL A 65 4.24 4.35 -4.95
C VAL A 65 3.49 5.64 -5.17
N PHE A 66 3.95 6.43 -6.14
CA PHE A 66 3.27 7.64 -6.59
C PHE A 66 2.28 7.30 -7.71
N ASN A 67 1.02 7.70 -7.51
CA ASN A 67 -0.02 7.64 -8.53
C ASN A 67 -0.30 9.06 -9.08
N PRO A 68 0.08 9.37 -10.33
CA PRO A 68 -0.22 10.66 -10.94
C PRO A 68 -1.70 10.76 -11.37
N VAL A 69 -2.24 11.97 -11.35
CA VAL A 69 -3.64 12.29 -11.75
C VAL A 69 -4.06 11.66 -13.08
N ASP A 70 -3.17 11.61 -14.06
CA ASP A 70 -3.49 11.22 -15.43
C ASP A 70 -3.32 9.71 -15.72
N SER A 71 -3.11 8.88 -14.69
CA SER A 71 -2.91 7.44 -14.84
C SER A 71 -4.02 6.64 -14.14
N PRO A 72 -4.97 6.06 -14.91
CA PRO A 72 -6.12 5.37 -14.33
C PRO A 72 -5.78 4.03 -13.65
N ASP A 73 -4.63 3.42 -13.96
CA ASP A 73 -4.30 2.06 -13.52
C ASP A 73 -2.88 1.97 -12.95
N THR A 74 -2.70 2.38 -11.69
CA THR A 74 -1.44 2.14 -10.99
C THR A 74 -1.45 0.76 -10.34
N ILE A 75 -0.71 -0.18 -10.94
CA ILE A 75 -0.33 -1.45 -10.32
C ILE A 75 0.84 -1.17 -9.39
N ILE A 76 0.65 -1.42 -8.09
CA ILE A 76 1.71 -1.29 -7.11
C ILE A 76 2.51 -2.59 -7.07
N ASN A 77 3.72 -2.54 -7.63
CA ASN A 77 4.70 -3.61 -7.50
C ASN A 77 5.70 -3.20 -6.42
N GLY A 78 5.62 -3.81 -5.24
CA GLY A 78 6.62 -3.64 -4.20
C GLY A 78 7.87 -4.45 -4.51
N VAL A 79 9.06 -3.83 -4.46
CA VAL A 79 10.34 -4.55 -4.44
C VAL A 79 10.76 -4.71 -3.00
N PHE A 80 10.82 -5.96 -2.53
CA PHE A 80 11.22 -6.31 -1.17
C PHE A 80 12.74 -6.41 -1.10
N SER A 81 13.39 -5.50 -0.37
CA SER A 81 14.82 -5.63 -0.06
C SER A 81 15.01 -5.70 1.45
N LYS A 82 15.67 -6.77 1.90
CA LYS A 82 16.19 -6.88 3.26
C LYS A 82 17.25 -5.80 3.46
N SER A 83 17.06 -4.91 4.42
CA SER A 83 18.10 -3.96 4.88
C SER A 83 19.27 -4.69 5.52
#